data_AF-A0A7R9SYJ9-F1
#
_entry.id   AF-A0A7R9SYJ9-F1
#
_cell.length_a   1.000
_cell.length_b   1.000
_cell.length_c   1.000
_cell.angle_alpha   90.00
_cell.angle_beta   90.00
_cell.angle_gamma   90.00
#
_symmetry.space_group_name_H-M   'P 1'
#
loop_
_entity.id
_entity.type
_entity.pdbx_description
1 polymer ?
#
loop_
_entity_poly.entity_id
_entity_poly.type
_entity_poly.pdbx_seq_one_letter_code
_entity_poly.pdbx_strand_id
1 'polypeptide(L)'
;GVRPSTTDDVEMDRLGREMKDELFFTLPAPDVLSGHPATLYFNTRKSDNLRGLRELTLHGGYDGWKRDTFSIDMSPCDIPSYNSAEWFSASFQIPAGTKQLNFVIGGEGDKWDNNDGDDYLVTISDPELKRPIPENVVNAFDEEANSIWADRHGADLFFVLPSPLKPGEPAAIYVNPQRSENLANKEPVVIVGGFDGWSNGNFELTTSRAPIPQFADVRWQTAKVNVPKDARDDLQMVFADERKEIYDNNDEQNYTVRL
;
A
#
# COMPACT_ATOMS: atom_id res chain seq x y z
N GLY A 1 -4.63 -36.03 -24.52
CA GLY A 1 -3.38 -35.28 -24.28
C GLY A 1 -3.73 -34.11 -23.40
N VAL A 2 -3.06 -33.95 -22.28
CA VAL A 2 -3.26 -32.79 -21.38
C VAL A 2 -2.64 -31.59 -22.09
N ARG A 3 -3.44 -30.53 -22.34
CA ARG A 3 -2.89 -29.26 -22.82
C ARG A 3 -1.96 -28.71 -21.73
N PRO A 4 -0.74 -28.25 -22.08
CA PRO A 4 0.08 -27.54 -21.11
C PRO A 4 -0.65 -26.27 -20.66
N SER A 5 -0.64 -26.02 -19.35
CA SER A 5 -1.22 -24.83 -18.74
C SER A 5 -0.47 -23.58 -19.18
N THR A 6 -1.22 -22.53 -19.53
CA THR A 6 -0.66 -21.21 -19.85
C THR A 6 -0.18 -20.49 -18.59
N THR A 7 0.58 -19.41 -18.76
CA THR A 7 0.98 -18.54 -17.63
C THR A 7 -0.25 -17.98 -16.90
N ASP A 8 -1.28 -17.59 -17.65
CA ASP A 8 -2.54 -17.08 -17.11
C ASP A 8 -3.27 -18.15 -16.28
N ASP A 9 -3.27 -19.41 -16.73
CA ASP A 9 -3.87 -20.53 -15.99
C ASP A 9 -3.18 -20.74 -14.63
N VAL A 10 -1.84 -20.63 -14.60
CA VAL A 10 -1.06 -20.78 -13.36
C VAL A 10 -1.32 -19.63 -12.40
N GLU A 11 -1.46 -18.41 -12.92
CA GLU A 11 -1.76 -17.23 -12.10
C GLU A 11 -3.17 -17.29 -11.51
N MET A 12 -4.19 -17.62 -12.32
CA MET A 12 -5.57 -17.74 -11.83
C MET A 12 -5.73 -18.86 -10.81
N ASP A 13 -5.03 -19.98 -11.00
CA ASP A 13 -4.98 -21.08 -10.05
C ASP A 13 -4.31 -20.69 -8.71
N ARG A 14 -3.23 -19.89 -8.77
CA ARG A 14 -2.59 -19.32 -7.59
C ARG A 14 -3.53 -18.37 -6.85
N LEU A 15 -4.13 -17.40 -7.55
CA LEU A 15 -5.11 -16.47 -6.98
C LEU A 15 -6.29 -17.21 -6.36
N GLY A 16 -6.82 -18.23 -7.03
CA GLY A 16 -7.89 -19.05 -6.50
C GLY A 16 -7.54 -19.70 -5.16
N ARG A 17 -6.31 -20.21 -5.00
CA ARG A 17 -5.87 -20.79 -3.71
C ARG A 17 -5.67 -19.75 -2.61
N GLU A 18 -5.04 -18.63 -2.95
CA GLU A 18 -4.68 -17.57 -2.01
C GLU A 18 -5.92 -16.83 -1.52
N MET A 19 -6.83 -16.46 -2.44
CA MET A 19 -7.94 -15.55 -2.17
C MET A 19 -9.26 -16.25 -1.83
N LYS A 20 -9.35 -17.59 -1.86
CA LYS A 20 -10.60 -18.36 -1.66
C LYS A 20 -11.44 -17.97 -0.45
N ASP A 21 -10.79 -17.45 0.60
CA ASP A 21 -11.43 -17.11 1.86
C ASP A 21 -11.84 -15.63 1.96
N GLU A 22 -11.39 -14.81 1.01
CA GLU A 22 -11.65 -13.37 0.92
C GLU A 22 -13.04 -13.08 0.32
N LEU A 23 -13.63 -11.98 0.78
CA LEU A 23 -14.87 -11.44 0.21
C LEU A 23 -14.63 -10.80 -1.16
N PHE A 24 -13.55 -10.03 -1.29
CA PHE A 24 -13.16 -9.41 -2.54
C PHE A 24 -11.66 -9.18 -2.59
N PHE A 25 -11.13 -8.95 -3.80
CA PHE A 25 -9.78 -8.44 -3.99
C PHE A 25 -9.69 -7.67 -5.31
N THR A 26 -8.59 -6.95 -5.50
CA THR A 26 -8.34 -6.19 -6.73
C THR A 26 -7.06 -6.63 -7.42
N LEU A 27 -7.04 -6.50 -8.75
CA LEU A 27 -5.82 -6.56 -9.55
C LEU A 27 -5.58 -5.22 -10.27
N PRO A 28 -4.31 -4.80 -10.46
CA PRO A 28 -3.09 -5.46 -9.96
C PRO A 28 -3.02 -5.50 -8.41
N ALA A 29 -2.37 -6.53 -7.88
CA ALA A 29 -2.09 -6.69 -6.45
C ALA A 29 -0.56 -6.59 -6.20
N PRO A 30 -0.10 -6.15 -5.02
CA PRO A 30 -0.91 -5.73 -3.86
C PRO A 30 -1.53 -4.33 -4.01
N ASP A 31 -1.10 -3.54 -5.00
CA ASP A 31 -1.59 -2.17 -5.18
C ASP A 31 -2.24 -1.97 -6.55
N VAL A 32 -3.42 -1.36 -6.50
CA VAL A 32 -4.04 -0.68 -7.64
C VAL A 32 -3.54 0.76 -7.70
N LEU A 33 -3.19 1.23 -8.89
CA LEU A 33 -2.56 2.54 -9.08
C LEU A 33 -3.55 3.54 -9.66
N SER A 34 -3.47 4.79 -9.20
CA SER A 34 -4.25 5.87 -9.81
C SER A 34 -3.85 6.07 -11.28
N GLY A 35 -4.82 6.41 -12.14
CA GLY A 35 -4.59 6.57 -13.58
C GLY A 35 -4.39 5.26 -14.37
N HIS A 36 -4.54 4.09 -13.74
CA HIS A 36 -4.34 2.78 -14.36
C HIS A 36 -5.63 1.93 -14.33
N PRO A 37 -5.74 0.92 -15.21
CA PRO A 37 -6.81 -0.06 -15.12
C PRO A 37 -6.74 -0.85 -13.81
N ALA A 38 -7.89 -1.22 -13.29
CA ALA A 38 -8.03 -2.19 -12.22
C ALA A 38 -9.20 -3.15 -12.49
N THR A 39 -9.14 -4.32 -11.87
CA THR A 39 -10.23 -5.29 -11.84
C THR A 39 -10.58 -5.60 -10.40
N LEU A 40 -11.86 -5.51 -10.06
CA LEU A 40 -12.39 -5.97 -8.77
C LEU A 40 -12.95 -7.37 -8.95
N TYR A 41 -12.58 -8.28 -8.06
CA TYR A 41 -13.10 -9.64 -7.96
C TYR A 41 -13.89 -9.77 -6.67
N PHE A 42 -15.12 -10.29 -6.74
CA PHE A 42 -16.04 -10.42 -5.62
C PHE A 42 -16.51 -11.87 -5.47
N ASN A 43 -16.44 -12.39 -4.25
CA ASN A 43 -16.84 -13.74 -3.89
C ASN A 43 -18.26 -13.75 -3.33
N THR A 44 -19.24 -14.07 -4.17
CA THR A 44 -20.66 -14.11 -3.78
C THR A 44 -20.95 -15.07 -2.64
N ARG A 45 -20.10 -16.09 -2.41
CA ARG A 45 -20.30 -17.04 -1.30
C ARG A 45 -20.05 -16.42 0.06
N LYS A 46 -19.22 -15.37 0.11
CA LYS A 46 -18.88 -14.65 1.33
C LYS A 46 -19.85 -13.52 1.65
N SER A 47 -20.72 -13.16 0.71
CA SER A 47 -21.85 -12.28 0.94
C SER A 47 -23.06 -13.08 1.40
N ASP A 48 -23.74 -12.65 2.46
CA ASP A 48 -24.99 -13.29 2.88
C ASP A 48 -26.18 -12.87 2.00
N ASN A 49 -26.18 -11.63 1.50
CA ASN A 49 -27.28 -11.08 0.70
C ASN A 49 -27.20 -11.46 -0.78
N LEU A 50 -25.98 -11.67 -1.30
CA LEU A 50 -25.74 -11.88 -2.74
C LEU A 50 -25.43 -13.35 -3.10
N ARG A 51 -25.39 -14.25 -2.12
CA ARG A 51 -25.09 -15.67 -2.35
C ARG A 51 -26.06 -16.30 -3.34
N GLY A 52 -25.50 -16.89 -4.41
CA GLY A 52 -26.25 -17.64 -5.42
C GLY A 52 -26.95 -16.78 -6.48
N LEU A 53 -26.80 -15.45 -6.42
CA LEU A 53 -27.25 -14.56 -7.49
C LEU A 53 -26.35 -14.69 -8.73
N ARG A 54 -26.90 -14.36 -9.90
CA ARG A 54 -26.21 -14.46 -11.19
C ARG A 54 -26.01 -13.11 -11.89
N GLU A 55 -26.84 -12.14 -11.55
CA GLU A 55 -26.72 -10.77 -12.03
C GLU A 55 -26.25 -9.89 -10.87
N LEU A 56 -25.06 -9.31 -11.05
CA LEU A 56 -24.43 -8.41 -10.08
C LEU A 56 -23.96 -7.15 -10.78
N THR A 57 -24.07 -6.02 -10.10
CA THR A 57 -23.56 -4.74 -10.58
C THR A 57 -22.64 -4.16 -9.52
N LEU A 58 -21.41 -3.81 -9.92
CA LEU A 58 -20.50 -3.03 -9.12
C LEU A 58 -20.91 -1.56 -9.21
N HIS A 59 -21.25 -0.94 -8.08
CA HIS A 59 -21.46 0.50 -7.99
C HIS A 59 -20.27 1.10 -7.25
N GLY A 60 -19.54 2.00 -7.91
CA GLY A 60 -18.33 2.59 -7.36
C GLY A 60 -18.33 4.11 -7.41
N GLY A 61 -17.57 4.73 -6.52
CA GLY A 61 -17.27 6.15 -6.49
C GLY A 61 -15.89 6.40 -5.92
N TYR A 62 -15.30 7.55 -6.25
CA TYR A 62 -13.94 7.87 -5.85
C TYR A 62 -13.89 8.90 -4.71
N ASP A 63 -12.88 8.77 -3.84
CA ASP A 63 -12.52 9.72 -2.79
C ASP A 63 -13.69 10.05 -1.83
N GLY A 64 -14.37 9.01 -1.34
CA GLY A 64 -15.51 9.09 -0.42
C GLY A 64 -16.81 9.50 -1.11
N TRP A 65 -17.04 8.98 -2.32
CA TRP A 65 -18.19 9.33 -3.18
C TRP A 65 -18.26 10.82 -3.58
N LYS A 66 -17.16 11.57 -3.43
CA LYS A 66 -17.11 13.02 -3.71
C LYS A 66 -16.77 13.34 -5.16
N ARG A 67 -16.30 12.34 -5.92
CA ARG A 67 -15.98 12.42 -7.35
C ARG A 67 -16.94 11.54 -8.15
N ASP A 68 -16.67 11.42 -9.44
CA ASP A 68 -17.48 10.63 -10.38
C ASP A 68 -17.80 9.23 -9.83
N THR A 69 -19.04 8.83 -10.07
CA THR A 69 -19.56 7.50 -9.74
C THR A 69 -19.78 6.69 -11.00
N PHE A 70 -19.69 5.37 -10.89
CA PHE A 70 -19.90 4.45 -12.01
C PHE A 70 -20.73 3.24 -11.58
N SER A 71 -21.26 2.53 -12.58
CA SER A 71 -21.93 1.24 -12.39
C SER A 71 -21.56 0.32 -13.54
N ILE A 72 -21.11 -0.88 -13.22
CA ILE A 72 -20.61 -1.87 -14.20
C ILE A 72 -21.18 -3.23 -13.84
N ASP A 73 -21.81 -3.90 -14.81
CA ASP A 73 -22.24 -5.28 -14.64
C ASP A 73 -21.03 -6.19 -14.47
N MET A 74 -21.07 -7.04 -13.45
CA MET A 74 -20.01 -7.99 -13.17
C MET A 74 -20.25 -9.29 -13.93
N SER A 75 -19.18 -9.92 -14.39
CA SER A 75 -19.22 -11.21 -15.07
C SER A 75 -18.62 -12.31 -14.20
N PRO A 76 -19.16 -13.55 -14.21
CA PRO A 76 -18.47 -14.70 -13.65
C PRO A 76 -17.06 -14.81 -14.25
N CYS A 77 -16.06 -15.15 -13.44
CA CYS A 77 -14.68 -15.31 -13.92
C CYS A 77 -14.18 -16.74 -13.75
N ASP A 78 -13.14 -17.09 -14.52
CA ASP A 78 -12.55 -18.43 -14.58
C ASP A 78 -11.56 -18.73 -13.45
N ILE A 79 -11.60 -17.99 -12.34
CA ILE A 79 -10.81 -18.33 -11.14
C ILE A 79 -11.30 -19.67 -10.60
N PRO A 80 -10.42 -20.67 -10.41
CA PRO A 80 -10.83 -21.97 -9.90
C PRO A 80 -11.54 -21.87 -8.56
N SER A 81 -12.64 -22.59 -8.43
CA SER A 81 -13.48 -22.61 -7.24
C SER A 81 -12.84 -23.45 -6.13
N TYR A 82 -11.91 -22.85 -5.39
CA TYR A 82 -11.41 -23.40 -4.13
C TYR A 82 -12.39 -23.08 -2.99
N ASN A 83 -12.64 -24.02 -2.08
CA ASN A 83 -13.61 -23.87 -0.98
C ASN A 83 -15.02 -23.43 -1.44
N SER A 84 -15.44 -23.87 -2.62
CA SER A 84 -16.71 -23.48 -3.25
C SER A 84 -16.82 -21.97 -3.57
N ALA A 85 -15.72 -21.21 -3.56
CA ALA A 85 -15.73 -19.78 -3.90
C ALA A 85 -16.36 -19.54 -5.29
N GLU A 86 -17.12 -18.45 -5.41
CA GLU A 86 -17.88 -18.14 -6.62
C GLU A 86 -17.64 -16.67 -6.99
N TRP A 87 -16.68 -16.50 -7.91
CA TRP A 87 -16.08 -15.22 -8.24
C TRP A 87 -16.75 -14.55 -9.42
N PHE A 88 -17.04 -13.27 -9.24
CA PHE A 88 -17.44 -12.33 -10.29
C PHE A 88 -16.41 -11.22 -10.39
N SER A 89 -16.26 -10.63 -11.57
CA SER A 89 -15.30 -9.55 -11.79
C SER A 89 -15.84 -8.41 -12.64
N ALA A 90 -15.31 -7.22 -12.40
CA ALA A 90 -15.52 -6.05 -13.24
C ALA A 90 -14.21 -5.27 -13.38
N SER A 91 -13.87 -4.92 -14.63
CA SER A 91 -12.69 -4.09 -14.95
C SER A 91 -13.11 -2.66 -15.23
N PHE A 92 -12.31 -1.71 -14.74
CA PHE A 92 -12.56 -0.28 -14.87
C PHE A 92 -11.25 0.51 -14.93
N GLN A 93 -11.33 1.77 -15.36
CA GLN A 93 -10.22 2.71 -15.31
C GLN A 93 -10.29 3.50 -14.00
N ILE A 94 -9.19 3.56 -13.26
CA ILE A 94 -9.08 4.45 -12.10
C ILE A 94 -8.65 5.83 -12.59
N PRO A 95 -9.39 6.91 -12.30
CA PRO A 95 -8.96 8.25 -12.63
C PRO A 95 -7.60 8.60 -12.01
N ALA A 96 -6.83 9.45 -12.69
CA ALA A 96 -5.58 9.95 -12.13
C ALA A 96 -5.83 10.76 -10.84
N GLY A 97 -4.94 10.62 -9.87
CA GLY A 97 -5.02 11.30 -8.57
C GLY A 97 -6.16 10.82 -7.68
N THR A 98 -6.78 9.67 -7.99
CA THR A 98 -7.69 8.98 -7.05
C THR A 98 -6.89 8.39 -5.91
N LYS A 99 -7.40 8.54 -4.68
CA LYS A 99 -6.80 8.04 -3.44
C LYS A 99 -7.58 6.88 -2.85
N GLN A 100 -8.90 6.83 -3.11
CA GLN A 100 -9.77 5.79 -2.59
C GLN A 100 -10.82 5.40 -3.64
N LEU A 101 -11.06 4.09 -3.78
CA LEU A 101 -12.27 3.54 -4.39
C LEU A 101 -13.22 3.17 -3.26
N ASN A 102 -14.44 3.67 -3.32
CA ASN A 102 -15.56 3.30 -2.45
C ASN A 102 -16.55 2.53 -3.32
N PHE A 103 -17.08 1.41 -2.84
CA PHE A 103 -17.98 0.61 -3.66
C PHE A 103 -18.97 -0.21 -2.84
N VAL A 104 -20.03 -0.61 -3.53
CA VAL A 104 -21.04 -1.56 -3.07
C VAL A 104 -21.39 -2.51 -4.21
N ILE A 105 -21.89 -3.70 -3.89
CA ILE A 105 -22.36 -4.66 -4.90
C ILE A 105 -23.89 -4.74 -4.84
N GLY A 106 -24.54 -4.45 -5.97
CA GLY A 106 -25.96 -4.66 -6.17
C GLY A 106 -26.21 -6.04 -6.79
N GLY A 107 -27.33 -6.66 -6.43
CA GLY A 107 -27.86 -7.86 -7.08
C GLY A 107 -29.27 -7.64 -7.63
N GLU A 108 -29.91 -8.72 -8.08
CA GLU A 108 -31.29 -8.67 -8.56
C GLU A 108 -32.27 -8.10 -7.50
N GLY A 109 -33.11 -7.14 -7.91
CA GLY A 109 -34.10 -6.48 -7.05
C GLY A 109 -33.47 -5.49 -6.06
N ASP A 110 -33.93 -5.52 -4.80
CA ASP A 110 -33.45 -4.62 -3.73
C ASP A 110 -32.32 -5.25 -2.90
N LYS A 111 -31.54 -6.17 -3.47
CA LYS A 111 -30.46 -6.87 -2.78
C LYS A 111 -29.15 -6.12 -2.92
N TRP A 112 -28.50 -5.88 -1.79
CA TRP A 112 -27.23 -5.15 -1.72
C TRP A 112 -26.27 -5.81 -0.76
N ASP A 113 -24.99 -5.71 -1.09
CA ASP A 113 -23.89 -5.86 -0.15
C ASP A 113 -23.12 -4.54 -0.10
N ASN A 114 -23.39 -3.77 0.95
CA ASN A 114 -22.83 -2.46 1.22
C ASN A 114 -22.16 -2.40 2.61
N ASN A 115 -21.66 -3.54 3.10
CA ASN A 115 -20.96 -3.62 4.38
C ASN A 115 -21.76 -2.98 5.53
N ASP A 116 -23.03 -3.39 5.68
CA ASP A 116 -23.97 -2.86 6.68
C ASP A 116 -24.16 -1.32 6.66
N GLY A 117 -23.90 -0.68 5.52
CA GLY A 117 -24.03 0.76 5.31
C GLY A 117 -22.72 1.54 5.40
N ASP A 118 -21.61 0.89 5.71
CA ASP A 118 -20.27 1.51 5.74
C ASP A 118 -19.59 1.54 4.36
N ASP A 119 -20.16 0.83 3.38
CA ASP A 119 -19.57 0.56 2.08
C ASP A 119 -18.21 -0.18 2.17
N TYR A 120 -17.68 -0.59 1.03
CA TYR A 120 -16.34 -1.14 0.92
C TYR A 120 -15.36 -0.09 0.41
N LEU A 121 -14.11 -0.17 0.88
CA LEU A 121 -13.04 0.76 0.52
C LEU A 121 -11.79 0.01 0.05
N VAL A 122 -11.19 0.50 -1.03
CA VAL A 122 -9.84 0.14 -1.47
C VAL A 122 -8.98 1.40 -1.55
N THR A 123 -7.85 1.39 -0.86
CA THR A 123 -6.84 2.44 -0.98
C THR A 123 -6.16 2.34 -2.35
N ILE A 124 -6.07 3.47 -3.05
CA ILE A 124 -5.42 3.57 -4.35
C ILE A 124 -4.05 4.21 -4.17
N SER A 125 -3.02 3.52 -4.64
CA SER A 125 -1.64 3.97 -4.51
C SER A 125 -1.28 4.95 -5.63
N ASP A 126 -0.52 6.00 -5.29
CA ASP A 126 0.02 6.92 -6.28
C ASP A 126 1.19 6.24 -7.02
N PRO A 127 1.15 6.10 -8.36
CA PRO A 127 2.27 5.55 -9.13
C PRO A 127 3.59 6.29 -8.89
N GLU A 128 3.55 7.58 -8.55
CA GLU A 128 4.76 8.37 -8.26
C GLU A 128 5.51 7.86 -7.03
N LEU A 129 4.80 7.33 -6.02
CA LEU A 129 5.44 6.72 -4.84
C LEU A 129 6.33 5.53 -5.23
N LYS A 130 5.94 4.81 -6.28
CA LYS A 130 6.61 3.59 -6.75
C LYS A 130 7.66 3.84 -7.81
N ARG A 131 7.83 5.08 -8.27
CA ARG A 131 8.79 5.39 -9.33
C ARG A 131 10.22 5.08 -8.84
N PRO A 132 11.05 4.36 -9.63
CA PRO A 132 12.44 4.15 -9.27
C PRO A 132 13.15 5.49 -9.04
N ILE A 133 13.85 5.60 -7.91
CA ILE A 133 14.67 6.77 -7.60
C ILE A 133 16.03 6.59 -8.31
N PRO A 134 16.50 7.58 -9.10
CA PRO A 134 17.77 7.47 -9.81
C PRO A 134 18.95 7.21 -8.87
N GLU A 135 19.86 6.31 -9.26
CA GLU A 135 21.00 5.90 -8.43
C GLU A 135 21.88 7.08 -7.99
N ASN A 136 22.07 8.08 -8.85
CA ASN A 136 22.83 9.28 -8.50
C ASN A 136 22.16 10.10 -7.39
N VAL A 137 20.83 10.06 -7.27
CA VAL A 137 20.08 10.73 -6.19
C VAL A 137 20.21 9.92 -4.89
N VAL A 138 20.12 8.59 -4.98
CA VAL A 138 20.37 7.69 -3.84
C VAL A 138 21.76 7.93 -3.27
N ASN A 139 22.79 7.94 -4.12
CA ASN A 139 24.18 8.17 -3.71
C ASN A 139 24.38 9.56 -3.10
N ALA A 140 23.73 10.60 -3.63
CA ALA A 140 23.81 11.95 -3.08
C ALA A 140 23.26 12.02 -1.64
N PHE A 141 22.14 11.34 -1.35
CA PHE A 141 21.63 11.25 0.02
C PHE A 141 22.61 10.56 0.95
N ASP A 142 23.21 9.46 0.49
CA ASP A 142 24.12 8.66 1.29
C ASP A 142 25.44 9.41 1.58
N GLU A 143 25.97 10.15 0.60
CA GLU A 143 27.11 11.04 0.79
C GLU A 143 26.80 12.18 1.78
N GLU A 144 25.64 12.83 1.65
CA GLU A 144 25.20 13.88 2.56
C GLU A 144 25.01 13.34 3.98
N ALA A 145 24.29 12.22 4.14
CA ALA A 145 24.10 11.55 5.42
C ALA A 145 25.44 11.20 6.07
N ASN A 146 26.37 10.62 5.31
CA ASN A 146 27.71 10.30 5.80
C ASN A 146 28.46 11.54 6.31
N SER A 147 28.24 12.71 5.72
CA SER A 147 28.90 13.95 6.11
C SER A 147 28.32 14.61 7.36
N ILE A 148 27.06 14.34 7.71
CA ILE A 148 26.37 15.05 8.80
C ILE A 148 25.97 14.17 9.99
N TRP A 149 25.86 12.85 9.82
CA TRP A 149 25.18 11.99 10.80
C TRP A 149 25.82 12.06 12.19
N ALA A 150 27.16 12.05 12.27
CA ALA A 150 27.85 11.96 13.56
C ALA A 150 27.62 13.22 14.40
N ASP A 151 27.81 14.39 13.80
CA ASP A 151 27.75 15.68 14.48
C ASP A 151 26.32 16.13 14.76
N ARG A 152 25.34 15.70 13.94
CA ARG A 152 23.96 16.19 14.02
C ARG A 152 22.96 15.17 14.54
N HIS A 153 23.18 13.88 14.28
CA HIS A 153 22.15 12.84 14.44
C HIS A 153 22.61 11.60 15.20
N GLY A 154 23.84 11.55 15.74
CA GLY A 154 24.38 10.33 16.36
C GLY A 154 23.55 9.78 17.53
N ALA A 155 22.75 10.62 18.19
CA ALA A 155 21.84 10.26 19.25
C ALA A 155 20.38 10.04 18.79
N ASP A 156 20.04 10.44 17.57
CA ASP A 156 18.67 10.44 17.07
C ASP A 156 18.21 9.03 16.69
N LEU A 157 16.92 8.75 16.89
CA LEU A 157 16.31 7.53 16.38
C LEU A 157 16.30 7.52 14.85
N PHE A 158 15.96 8.65 14.24
CA PHE A 158 15.92 8.76 12.80
C PHE A 158 16.17 10.20 12.35
N PHE A 159 16.52 10.36 11.09
CA PHE A 159 16.52 11.65 10.39
C PHE A 159 16.16 11.45 8.92
N VAL A 160 15.83 12.54 8.24
CA VAL A 160 15.48 12.52 6.82
C VAL A 160 16.39 13.43 6.00
N LEU A 161 16.51 13.12 4.71
CA LEU A 161 17.11 14.01 3.72
C LEU A 161 16.19 14.14 2.48
N PRO A 162 15.98 15.35 1.95
CA PRO A 162 16.32 16.62 2.57
C PRO A 162 15.49 16.86 3.85
N SER A 163 15.91 17.82 4.68
CA SER A 163 15.12 18.32 5.82
C SER A 163 14.99 19.84 5.73
N PRO A 164 13.76 20.40 5.58
CA PRO A 164 12.49 19.70 5.43
C PRO A 164 12.40 18.89 4.13
N LEU A 165 11.44 17.96 4.08
CA LEU A 165 11.10 17.22 2.86
C LEU A 165 10.61 18.20 1.79
N LYS A 166 10.60 17.77 0.52
CA LYS A 166 10.13 18.62 -0.59
C LYS A 166 9.11 17.87 -1.45
N PRO A 167 7.88 18.40 -1.61
CA PRO A 167 6.88 17.79 -2.49
C PRO A 167 7.41 17.56 -3.90
N GLY A 168 7.23 16.34 -4.42
CA GLY A 168 7.65 15.95 -5.77
C GLY A 168 9.13 15.61 -5.91
N GLU A 169 9.94 15.72 -4.86
CA GLU A 169 11.33 15.28 -4.83
C GLU A 169 11.47 13.95 -4.05
N PRO A 170 12.43 13.09 -4.42
CA PRO A 170 12.80 11.95 -3.59
C PRO A 170 13.28 12.37 -2.20
N ALA A 171 13.20 11.44 -1.26
CA ALA A 171 13.71 11.57 0.09
C ALA A 171 14.37 10.27 0.55
N ALA A 172 15.20 10.40 1.59
CA ALA A 172 15.80 9.30 2.32
C ALA A 172 15.40 9.36 3.78
N ILE A 173 15.07 8.21 4.35
CA ILE A 173 14.84 8.04 5.79
C ILE A 173 16.00 7.19 6.31
N TYR A 174 16.68 7.66 7.34
CA TYR A 174 17.72 6.94 8.05
C TYR A 174 17.23 6.66 9.46
N VAL A 175 17.26 5.41 9.89
CA VAL A 175 16.84 4.97 11.22
C VAL A 175 17.97 4.23 11.91
N ASN A 176 18.19 4.52 13.19
CA ASN A 176 19.11 3.79 14.07
C ASN A 176 18.27 3.01 15.08
N PRO A 177 17.94 1.73 14.82
CA PRO A 177 17.04 0.97 15.67
C PRO A 177 17.56 0.82 17.09
N GLN A 178 18.87 0.95 17.33
CA GLN A 178 19.45 0.92 18.68
C GLN A 178 19.00 2.07 19.58
N ARG A 179 18.34 3.10 19.04
CA ARG A 179 17.68 4.16 19.80
C ARG A 179 16.20 3.87 20.07
N SER A 180 15.66 2.80 19.52
CA SER A 180 14.31 2.32 19.81
C SER A 180 14.34 1.36 20.99
N GLU A 181 13.40 1.52 21.92
CA GLU A 181 13.21 0.59 23.03
C GLU A 181 12.76 -0.80 22.55
N ASN A 182 12.01 -0.85 21.44
CA ASN A 182 11.38 -2.07 20.93
C ASN A 182 12.16 -2.70 19.77
N LEU A 183 12.96 -1.92 19.04
CA LEU A 183 13.58 -2.35 17.78
C LEU A 183 15.11 -2.45 17.83
N ALA A 184 15.76 -2.28 18.98
CA ALA A 184 17.23 -2.24 19.13
C ALA A 184 18.02 -3.37 18.45
N ASN A 185 17.42 -4.56 18.30
CA ASN A 185 18.04 -5.74 17.70
C ASN A 185 17.33 -6.22 16.41
N LYS A 186 16.56 -5.35 15.76
CA LYS A 186 15.76 -5.68 14.58
C LYS A 186 16.47 -5.21 13.30
N GLU A 187 16.63 -6.13 12.37
CA GLU A 187 17.20 -5.89 11.05
C GLU A 187 16.61 -6.93 10.07
N PRO A 188 15.90 -6.52 9.01
CA PRO A 188 15.57 -5.13 8.67
C PRO A 188 14.51 -4.52 9.60
N VAL A 189 14.48 -3.19 9.66
CA VAL A 189 13.30 -2.43 10.10
C VAL A 189 12.40 -2.16 8.89
N VAL A 190 11.09 -2.19 9.10
CA VAL A 190 10.10 -1.80 8.12
C VAL A 190 9.58 -0.42 8.48
N ILE A 191 9.59 0.50 7.52
CA ILE A 191 8.97 1.81 7.64
C ILE A 191 7.59 1.73 7.02
N VAL A 192 6.56 1.93 7.83
CA VAL A 192 5.18 2.11 7.35
C VAL A 192 4.86 3.58 7.45
N GLY A 193 4.53 4.22 6.33
CA GLY A 193 4.32 5.66 6.31
C GLY A 193 3.28 6.11 5.30
N GLY A 194 2.88 7.37 5.43
CA GLY A 194 1.98 8.04 4.52
C GLY A 194 2.04 9.56 4.68
N PHE A 195 1.58 10.29 3.67
CA PHE A 195 1.62 11.75 3.66
C PHE A 195 0.26 12.36 4.01
N ASP A 196 0.25 13.57 4.54
CA ASP A 196 -0.93 14.37 4.89
C ASP A 196 -1.93 13.60 5.76
N GLY A 197 -1.46 13.09 6.90
CA GLY A 197 -2.28 12.26 7.78
C GLY A 197 -2.78 10.97 7.11
N TRP A 198 -1.91 10.28 6.38
CA TRP A 198 -2.19 9.03 5.65
C TRP A 198 -3.21 9.18 4.50
N SER A 199 -3.60 10.41 4.19
CA SER A 199 -4.58 10.70 3.13
C SER A 199 -3.92 10.88 1.77
N ASN A 200 -2.59 10.96 1.70
CA ASN A 200 -1.87 11.16 0.46
C ASN A 200 -0.86 10.05 0.16
N GLY A 201 -1.41 8.85 0.01
CA GLY A 201 -0.69 7.63 -0.30
C GLY A 201 0.00 7.03 0.91
N ASN A 202 0.02 5.70 0.94
CA ASN A 202 0.67 4.90 1.96
C ASN A 202 1.80 4.09 1.33
N PHE A 203 2.84 3.81 2.10
CA PHE A 203 3.95 2.99 1.65
C PHE A 203 4.48 2.12 2.79
N GLU A 204 5.09 1.01 2.37
CA GLU A 204 5.87 0.13 3.22
C GLU A 204 7.25 -0.03 2.59
N LEU A 205 8.30 0.26 3.36
CA LEU A 205 9.68 0.19 2.90
C LEU A 205 10.49 -0.67 3.85
N THR A 206 11.01 -1.78 3.36
CA THR A 206 12.04 -2.55 4.04
C THR A 206 13.36 -1.80 3.95
N THR A 207 13.97 -1.47 5.09
CA THR A 207 15.25 -0.79 5.11
C THR A 207 16.39 -1.74 4.77
N SER A 208 17.46 -1.18 4.20
CA SER A 208 18.75 -1.86 4.07
C SER A 208 19.77 -1.17 4.97
N ARG A 209 20.92 -1.81 5.19
CA ARG A 209 22.01 -1.20 5.95
C ARG A 209 22.46 0.11 5.27
N ALA A 210 22.50 1.20 6.01
CA ALA A 210 22.91 2.49 5.46
C ALA A 210 24.43 2.50 5.18
N PRO A 211 24.87 3.09 4.06
CA PRO A 211 26.30 3.22 3.72
C PRO A 211 26.97 4.37 4.47
N ILE A 212 26.70 4.48 5.78
CA ILE A 212 27.33 5.42 6.71
C ILE A 212 28.02 4.63 7.83
N PRO A 213 29.08 5.17 8.48
CA PRO A 213 29.85 4.48 9.50
C PRO A 213 29.00 3.81 10.57
N GLN A 214 29.40 2.58 10.92
CA GLN A 214 28.66 1.69 11.80
C GLN A 214 29.54 1.40 13.01
N PHE A 215 28.96 1.48 14.21
CA PHE A 215 29.64 1.22 15.47
C PHE A 215 28.86 0.20 16.30
N ALA A 216 29.40 -0.19 17.46
CA ALA A 216 28.74 -1.18 18.31
C ALA A 216 27.34 -0.72 18.77
N ASP A 217 27.17 0.58 19.00
CA ASP A 217 25.98 1.28 19.45
C ASP A 217 25.36 2.22 18.39
N VAL A 218 25.84 2.12 17.14
CA VAL A 218 25.27 2.85 16.00
C VAL A 218 25.09 1.91 14.81
N ARG A 219 23.82 1.57 14.51
CA ARG A 219 23.45 0.69 13.39
C ARG A 219 22.41 1.33 12.48
N TRP A 220 22.86 2.25 11.65
CA TRP A 220 21.98 2.94 10.72
C TRP A 220 21.49 2.03 9.59
N GLN A 221 20.18 2.06 9.37
CA GLN A 221 19.49 1.49 8.23
C GLN A 221 18.80 2.61 7.44
N THR A 222 18.54 2.42 6.15
CA THR A 222 17.92 3.44 5.30
C THR A 222 16.94 2.83 4.30
N ALA A 223 15.93 3.62 3.95
CA ALA A 223 15.12 3.42 2.75
C ALA A 223 14.90 4.76 2.06
N LYS A 224 14.57 4.72 0.77
CA LYS A 224 14.30 5.90 -0.05
C LYS A 224 12.83 5.90 -0.48
N VAL A 225 12.22 7.07 -0.55
CA VAL A 225 10.81 7.25 -0.88
C VAL A 225 10.63 8.45 -1.80
N ASN A 226 9.68 8.40 -2.74
CA ASN A 226 9.28 9.61 -3.46
C ASN A 226 8.26 10.37 -2.61
N VAL A 227 8.39 11.69 -2.50
CA VAL A 227 7.35 12.51 -1.88
C VAL A 227 6.31 12.88 -2.94
N PRO A 228 5.00 12.64 -2.72
CA PRO A 228 3.96 13.05 -3.65
C PRO A 228 4.04 14.55 -3.95
N LYS A 229 3.76 14.92 -5.19
CA LYS A 229 3.85 16.32 -5.63
C LYS A 229 2.81 17.22 -4.95
N ASP A 230 1.67 16.65 -4.58
CA ASP A 230 0.57 17.35 -3.94
C ASP A 230 0.57 17.21 -2.41
N ALA A 231 1.60 16.59 -1.82
CA ALA A 231 1.78 16.53 -0.37
C ALA A 231 2.02 17.92 0.21
N ARG A 232 1.44 18.20 1.39
CA ARG A 232 1.35 19.57 1.93
C ARG A 232 1.85 19.73 3.35
N ASP A 233 1.54 18.78 4.21
CA ASP A 233 1.62 19.02 5.66
C ASP A 233 2.77 18.27 6.31
N ASP A 234 2.72 16.94 6.23
CA ASP A 234 3.67 16.06 6.87
C ASP A 234 3.80 14.69 6.19
N LEU A 235 4.93 14.05 6.48
CA LEU A 235 5.09 12.61 6.44
C LEU A 235 4.85 12.07 7.84
N GLN A 236 3.93 11.13 7.98
CA GLN A 236 3.73 10.34 9.19
C GLN A 236 4.27 8.94 8.98
N MET A 237 4.97 8.40 9.96
CA MET A 237 5.54 7.06 9.88
C MET A 237 5.60 6.36 11.22
N VAL A 238 5.64 5.03 11.17
CA VAL A 238 6.00 4.14 12.26
C VAL A 238 7.10 3.20 11.81
N PHE A 239 7.89 2.70 12.76
CA PHE A 239 8.89 1.68 12.52
C PHE A 239 8.37 0.34 13.06
N ALA A 240 8.65 -0.74 12.35
CA ALA A 240 8.26 -2.08 12.77
C ALA A 240 9.39 -3.09 12.53
N ASP A 241 9.29 -4.25 13.16
CA ASP A 241 10.08 -5.40 12.73
C ASP A 241 9.56 -5.98 11.41
N GLU A 242 10.34 -6.86 10.79
CA GLU A 242 10.04 -7.42 9.45
C GLU A 242 8.64 -8.03 9.34
N ARG A 243 8.13 -8.63 10.42
CA ARG A 243 6.80 -9.25 10.46
C ARG A 243 5.68 -8.31 10.84
N LYS A 244 6.01 -7.06 11.19
CA LYS A 244 5.05 -6.06 11.69
C LYS A 244 4.29 -6.55 12.92
N GLU A 245 4.98 -7.29 13.80
CA GLU A 245 4.46 -7.77 15.09
C GLU A 245 4.88 -6.85 16.25
N ILE A 246 6.02 -6.18 16.09
CA ILE A 246 6.55 -5.23 17.07
C ILE A 246 6.71 -3.87 16.40
N TYR A 247 6.18 -2.82 17.05
CA TYR A 247 6.22 -1.45 16.56
C TYR A 247 6.97 -0.53 17.51
N ASP A 248 7.61 0.47 16.92
CA ASP A 248 7.93 1.74 17.54
C ASP A 248 7.10 2.82 16.83
N ASN A 249 6.02 3.23 17.49
CA ASN A 249 5.04 4.18 16.98
C ASN A 249 4.96 5.47 17.83
N ASN A 250 6.03 5.80 18.57
CA ASN A 250 6.11 7.01 19.38
C ASN A 250 4.93 7.14 20.37
N ASP A 251 4.72 6.12 21.21
CA ASP A 251 3.60 6.05 22.17
C ASP A 251 2.23 6.35 21.50
N GLU A 252 1.97 5.67 20.39
CA GLU A 252 0.74 5.80 19.58
C GLU A 252 0.57 7.15 18.83
N GLN A 253 1.58 8.03 18.82
CA GLN A 253 1.50 9.33 18.15
C GLN A 253 2.03 9.37 16.72
N ASN A 254 2.67 8.29 16.26
CA ASN A 254 3.48 8.25 15.04
C ASN A 254 4.66 9.24 15.08
N TYR A 255 5.65 9.01 14.23
CA TYR A 255 6.70 9.99 13.95
C TYR A 255 6.25 10.91 12.82
N THR A 256 6.49 12.22 12.97
CA THR A 256 6.05 13.24 12.01
C THR A 256 7.23 14.06 11.50
N VAL A 257 7.30 14.26 10.18
CA VAL A 257 8.31 15.08 9.50
C VAL A 257 7.62 16.10 8.60
N ARG A 258 8.01 17.38 8.69
CA ARG A 258 7.42 18.46 7.88
C ARG A 258 7.92 18.45 6.42
N LEU A 259 7.02 18.81 5.51
CA LEU A 259 7.32 19.20 4.13
C LEU A 259 7.59 20.71 4.01
#